data_AF-A0A3D1DN00-F1
#
_entry.id   AF-A0A3D1DN00-F1
#
_cell.length_a   1.000
_cell.length_b   1.000
_cell.length_c   1.000
_cell.angle_alpha   90.00
_cell.angle_beta   90.00
_cell.angle_gamma   90.00
#
_symmetry.space_group_name_H-M   'P 1'
#
loop_
_entity.id
_entity.type
_entity.pdbx_description
1 polymer ?
#
loop_
_entity_poly.entity_id
_entity_poly.type
_entity_poly.pdbx_seq_one_letter_code
_entity_poly.pdbx_strand_id
1 'polypeptide(L)'
;MTDQLPQAPSLDASSLEDITAALLQLSQDLLDSIDQQDWDKYQQLCDDSLTAFEPEAAGHLVHGMPFHEYYLCAEPDGTTRQSTISSPHFRLLGDVSVVSYIRLQQMTDSDRITSTKAM
;
A
#
# COMPACT_ATOMS: atom_id res chain seq x y z
N MET A 1 25.08 -43.03 5.13
CA MET A 1 23.72 -42.48 4.98
C MET A 1 23.81 -41.01 5.31
N THR A 2 24.18 -40.19 4.33
CA THR A 2 24.16 -38.73 4.48
C THR A 2 22.72 -38.28 4.27
N ASP A 3 22.07 -37.91 5.36
CA ASP A 3 20.75 -37.29 5.37
C ASP A 3 20.90 -35.89 4.77
N GLN A 4 20.53 -35.74 3.49
CA GLN A 4 20.59 -34.48 2.79
C GLN A 4 19.26 -33.78 3.03
N LEU A 5 19.27 -32.80 3.96
CA LEU A 5 18.14 -31.91 4.20
C LEU A 5 17.65 -31.33 2.86
N PRO A 6 16.32 -31.27 2.63
CA PRO A 6 15.77 -30.72 1.41
C PRO A 6 16.21 -29.26 1.27
N GLN A 7 16.91 -28.94 0.18
CA GLN A 7 17.22 -27.55 -0.16
C GLN A 7 15.92 -26.81 -0.45
N ALA A 8 15.71 -25.68 0.22
CA ALA A 8 14.63 -24.77 -0.12
C ALA A 8 14.78 -24.35 -1.59
N PRO A 9 13.68 -24.27 -2.36
CA PRO A 9 13.74 -23.84 -3.75
C PRO A 9 14.41 -22.45 -3.82
N SER A 10 15.52 -22.36 -4.54
CA SER A 10 16.20 -21.08 -4.76
C SER A 10 15.40 -20.29 -5.79
N LEU A 11 14.82 -19.16 -5.37
CA LEU A 11 14.24 -18.18 -6.29
C LEU A 11 15.37 -17.59 -7.14
N ASP A 12 15.19 -17.58 -8.46
CA ASP A 12 16.13 -16.89 -9.34
C ASP A 12 15.98 -15.36 -9.21
N ALA A 13 17.06 -14.64 -9.52
CA ALA A 13 17.10 -13.18 -9.35
C ALA A 13 16.10 -12.46 -10.26
N SER A 14 15.85 -12.99 -11.46
CA SER A 14 14.85 -12.48 -12.40
C SER A 14 13.43 -12.55 -11.84
N SER A 15 13.07 -13.65 -11.19
CA SER A 15 11.77 -13.84 -10.54
C SER A 15 11.61 -12.88 -9.37
N LEU A 16 12.70 -12.58 -8.64
CA LEU A 16 12.65 -11.60 -7.57
C LEU A 16 12.42 -10.19 -8.11
N GLU A 17 13.10 -9.80 -9.18
CA GLU A 17 12.87 -8.51 -9.84
C GLU A 17 11.41 -8.38 -10.30
N ASP A 18 10.87 -9.40 -10.97
CA ASP A 18 9.46 -9.44 -11.40
C ASP A 18 8.49 -9.33 -10.22
N ILE A 19 8.73 -10.06 -9.13
CA ILE A 19 7.91 -9.97 -7.91
C ILE A 19 7.96 -8.57 -7.33
N THR A 20 9.15 -7.96 -7.20
CA THR A 20 9.27 -6.61 -6.63
C THR A 20 8.62 -5.55 -7.51
N ALA A 21 8.69 -5.69 -8.84
CA ALA A 21 8.00 -4.81 -9.78
C ALA A 21 6.48 -4.93 -9.64
N ALA A 22 5.95 -6.15 -9.54
CA ALA A 22 4.52 -6.39 -9.33
C ALA A 22 4.04 -5.82 -7.98
N LEU A 23 4.82 -5.99 -6.91
CA LEU A 23 4.50 -5.43 -5.59
C LEU A 23 4.53 -3.89 -5.59
N LEU A 24 5.49 -3.29 -6.31
CA LEU A 24 5.55 -1.84 -6.48
C LEU A 24 4.29 -1.32 -7.19
N GLN A 25 3.89 -1.99 -8.27
CA GLN A 25 2.69 -1.61 -9.03
C GLN A 25 1.43 -1.75 -8.19
N LEU A 26 1.24 -2.89 -7.50
CA LEU A 26 0.07 -3.09 -6.63
C LEU A 26 0.03 -2.07 -5.48
N SER A 27 1.19 -1.72 -4.93
CA SER A 27 1.27 -0.69 -3.89
C SER A 27 0.89 0.69 -4.44
N GLN A 28 1.29 1.02 -5.67
CA GLN A 28 0.90 2.26 -6.32
C GLN A 28 -0.60 2.27 -6.66
N ASP A 29 -1.14 1.18 -7.20
CA ASP A 29 -2.57 1.02 -7.47
C ASP A 29 -3.40 1.21 -6.19
N LEU A 30 -2.92 0.72 -5.04
CA LEU A 30 -3.56 0.94 -3.75
C LEU A 30 -3.58 2.42 -3.37
N LEU A 31 -2.45 3.13 -3.50
CA LEU A 31 -2.40 4.57 -3.23
C LEU A 31 -3.27 5.38 -4.19
N ASP A 32 -3.31 4.99 -5.47
CA ASP A 32 -4.14 5.63 -6.48
C ASP A 32 -5.63 5.45 -6.17
N SER A 33 -6.05 4.27 -5.69
CA SER A 33 -7.43 4.05 -5.24
C SER A 33 -7.80 4.93 -4.05
N ILE A 34 -6.86 5.17 -3.12
CA ILE A 34 -7.06 6.06 -1.97
C ILE A 34 -7.18 7.52 -2.43
N ASP A 35 -6.26 7.98 -3.30
CA ASP A 35 -6.27 9.37 -3.77
C ASP A 35 -7.50 9.70 -4.62
N GLN A 36 -8.07 8.71 -5.30
CA GLN A 36 -9.26 8.84 -6.15
C GLN A 36 -10.58 8.51 -5.43
N GLN A 37 -10.52 8.12 -4.15
CA GLN A 37 -11.68 7.62 -3.39
C GLN A 37 -12.40 6.45 -4.11
N ASP A 38 -11.64 5.59 -4.80
CA ASP A 38 -12.14 4.39 -5.49
C ASP A 38 -12.27 3.23 -4.49
N TRP A 39 -13.42 3.17 -3.82
CA TRP A 39 -13.71 2.15 -2.82
C TRP A 39 -13.69 0.73 -3.38
N ASP A 40 -14.26 0.52 -4.57
CA ASP A 40 -14.34 -0.81 -5.19
C ASP A 40 -12.95 -1.37 -5.48
N LYS A 41 -12.04 -0.52 -5.99
CA LYS A 41 -10.65 -0.91 -6.24
C LYS A 41 -9.89 -1.16 -4.93
N TYR A 42 -10.10 -0.31 -3.92
CA TYR A 42 -9.50 -0.49 -2.60
C TYR A 42 -9.89 -1.83 -1.98
N GLN A 43 -11.18 -2.20 -2.03
CA GLN A 43 -11.67 -3.49 -1.55
C GLN A 43 -11.07 -4.68 -2.29
N GLN A 44 -10.83 -4.57 -3.60
CA GLN A 44 -10.21 -5.65 -4.39
C GLN A 44 -8.73 -5.88 -4.03
N LEU A 45 -8.05 -4.86 -3.53
CA LEU A 45 -6.63 -4.91 -3.19
C LEU A 45 -6.38 -5.30 -1.72
N CYS A 46 -7.38 -5.14 -0.85
CA CYS A 46 -7.28 -5.41 0.57
C CYS A 46 -8.00 -6.70 0.97
N ASP A 47 -7.45 -7.40 1.97
CA ASP A 47 -8.14 -8.53 2.60
C ASP A 47 -9.26 -8.02 3.53
N ASP A 48 -10.39 -8.71 3.59
CA ASP A 48 -11.53 -8.34 4.45
C ASP A 48 -11.17 -8.24 5.94
N SER A 49 -10.12 -8.95 6.37
CA SER A 49 -9.60 -8.95 7.74
C SER A 49 -8.47 -7.95 7.98
N LEU A 50 -8.25 -7.00 7.05
CA LEU A 50 -7.22 -5.96 7.13
C LEU A 50 -7.11 -5.36 8.53
N THR A 51 -5.88 -5.22 9.01
CA THR A 51 -5.57 -4.53 10.26
C THR A 51 -4.75 -3.28 9.99
N ALA A 52 -5.02 -2.19 10.70
CA ALA A 52 -4.33 -0.93 10.46
C ALA A 52 -3.92 -0.21 11.75
N PHE A 53 -2.76 0.46 11.66
CA PHE A 53 -2.35 1.56 12.54
C PHE A 53 -2.13 2.80 11.69
N GLU A 54 -2.92 3.83 11.95
CA GLU A 54 -2.90 5.10 11.23
C GLU A 54 -3.25 6.26 12.18
N PRO A 55 -2.88 7.51 11.86
CA PRO A 55 -3.18 8.66 12.70
C PRO A 55 -4.66 8.77 13.11
N GLU A 56 -5.56 8.45 12.19
CA GLU A 56 -7.02 8.47 12.34
C GLU A 56 -7.51 7.48 13.40
N ALA A 57 -6.80 6.37 13.62
CA ALA A 57 -7.12 5.36 14.62
C ALA A 57 -6.74 5.78 16.06
N ALA A 58 -6.15 6.97 16.25
CA ALA A 58 -5.78 7.52 17.55
C ALA A 58 -5.00 6.52 18.45
N GLY A 59 -4.09 5.76 17.84
CA GLY A 59 -3.23 4.79 18.53
C GLY A 59 -3.86 3.42 18.81
N HIS A 60 -5.06 3.14 18.32
CA HIS A 60 -5.71 1.84 18.44
C HIS A 60 -5.50 0.97 17.20
N LEU A 61 -5.55 -0.36 17.38
CA LEU A 61 -5.55 -1.31 16.28
C LEU A 61 -6.96 -1.36 15.66
N VAL A 62 -7.05 -1.01 14.38
CA VAL A 62 -8.28 -1.13 13.58
C VAL A 62 -8.35 -2.52 12.97
N HIS A 63 -9.57 -3.06 12.86
CA HIS A 63 -9.86 -4.34 12.23
C HIS A 63 -10.97 -4.21 11.19
N GLY A 64 -10.74 -4.81 10.03
CA GLY A 64 -11.67 -4.89 8.92
C GLY A 64 -11.85 -3.58 8.16
N MET A 65 -12.67 -3.67 7.12
CA MET A 65 -12.88 -2.61 6.13
C MET A 65 -13.77 -1.42 6.56
N PRO A 66 -14.78 -1.54 7.46
CA PRO A 66 -15.74 -0.45 7.72
C PRO A 66 -15.13 0.87 8.21
N PHE A 67 -13.97 0.83 8.89
CA PHE A 67 -13.28 2.05 9.33
C PHE A 67 -12.80 2.87 8.14
N HIS A 68 -12.26 2.20 7.12
CA HIS A 68 -11.74 2.83 5.91
C HIS A 68 -12.87 3.24 4.94
N GLU A 69 -13.94 2.45 4.86
CA GLU A 69 -15.14 2.76 4.07
C GLU A 69 -15.70 4.15 4.40
N TYR A 70 -15.75 4.49 5.70
CA TYR A 70 -16.20 5.80 6.16
C TYR A 70 -15.43 6.98 5.51
N TYR A 71 -14.12 6.85 5.32
CA TYR A 71 -13.29 7.91 4.73
C TYR A 71 -13.28 7.88 3.20
N LEU A 72 -13.25 6.69 2.60
CA LEU A 72 -13.19 6.55 1.14
C LEU A 72 -14.54 6.83 0.48
N CYS A 73 -15.66 6.64 1.18
CA CYS A 73 -17.00 6.98 0.66
C CYS A 73 -17.48 8.37 1.10
N ALA A 74 -16.65 9.16 1.77
CA ALA A 74 -17.00 10.54 2.12
C ALA A 74 -17.01 11.44 0.87
N GLU A 75 -17.82 12.50 0.89
CA GLU A 75 -17.86 13.49 -0.18
C GLU A 75 -16.47 14.10 -0.43
N PRO A 76 -16.04 14.26 -1.71
CA PRO A 76 -14.75 14.85 -2.02
C PRO A 76 -14.59 16.25 -1.42
N ASP A 77 -13.46 16.50 -0.77
CA ASP A 77 -13.13 17.80 -0.17
C ASP A 77 -12.68 18.87 -1.19
N GLY A 78 -12.71 18.53 -2.49
CA GLY A 78 -12.25 19.39 -3.59
C GLY A 78 -10.73 19.44 -3.75
N THR A 79 -9.97 18.72 -2.92
CA THR A 79 -8.50 18.62 -3.02
C THR A 79 -8.12 17.51 -3.98
N THR A 80 -7.37 17.85 -5.03
CA THR A 80 -6.76 16.84 -5.90
C THR A 80 -5.50 16.30 -5.26
N ARG A 81 -5.34 14.97 -5.20
CA ARG A 81 -4.23 14.28 -4.56
C ARG A 81 -3.49 13.40 -5.57
N GLN A 82 -2.18 13.30 -5.42
CA GLN A 82 -1.35 12.34 -6.14
C GLN A 82 -0.24 11.83 -5.24
N SER A 83 -0.17 10.52 -5.07
CA SER A 83 0.82 9.84 -4.26
C SER A 83 1.93 9.26 -5.12
N THR A 84 3.16 9.38 -4.63
CA THR A 84 4.35 8.78 -5.22
C THR A 84 5.06 7.95 -4.15
N ILE A 85 5.37 6.70 -4.49
CA ILE A 85 6.22 5.84 -3.65
C ILE A 85 7.68 6.28 -3.80
N SER A 86 8.29 6.69 -2.68
CA SER A 86 9.71 7.03 -2.60
C SER A 86 10.46 6.00 -1.75
N SER A 87 11.67 5.64 -2.18
CA SER A 87 12.55 4.70 -1.47
C SER A 87 11.87 3.37 -1.08
N PRO A 88 11.29 2.62 -2.04
CA PRO A 88 10.66 1.35 -1.73
C PRO A 88 11.68 0.30 -1.27
N HIS A 89 11.29 -0.46 -0.24
CA HIS A 89 12.02 -1.61 0.26
C HIS A 89 11.09 -2.81 0.31
N PHE A 90 11.58 -3.94 -0.20
CA PHE A 90 10.86 -5.20 -0.26
C PHE A 90 11.57 -6.24 0.59
N ARG A 91 10.80 -7.00 1.37
CA ARG A 91 11.29 -8.16 2.11
C ARG A 91 10.37 -9.35 1.86
N LEU A 92 10.88 -10.31 1.11
CA LEU A 92 10.21 -11.59 0.91
C LEU A 92 10.39 -12.50 2.14
N LEU A 93 9.30 -13.11 2.58
CA LEU A 93 9.17 -14.00 3.73
C LEU A 93 8.37 -15.24 3.27
N GLY A 94 9.02 -16.12 2.51
CA GLY A 94 8.36 -17.28 1.91
C GLY A 94 7.43 -16.84 0.77
N ASP A 95 6.13 -17.08 0.93
CA ASP A 95 5.06 -16.67 0.02
C ASP A 95 4.45 -15.31 0.36
N VAL A 96 4.89 -14.68 1.46
CA VAL A 96 4.47 -13.34 1.88
C VAL A 96 5.57 -12.34 1.60
N SER A 97 5.21 -11.09 1.30
CA SER A 97 6.17 -9.99 1.18
C SER A 97 5.74 -8.79 2.02
N VAL A 98 6.72 -8.09 2.58
CA VAL A 98 6.52 -6.81 3.25
C VAL A 98 7.07 -5.71 2.36
N VAL A 99 6.23 -4.72 2.08
CA VAL A 99 6.59 -3.50 1.36
C VAL A 99 6.61 -2.34 2.35
N SER A 100 7.70 -1.57 2.35
CA SER A 100 7.80 -0.32 3.13
C SER A 100 8.38 0.78 2.25
N TYR A 101 7.88 2.00 2.39
CA TYR A 101 8.28 3.14 1.58
C TYR A 101 7.98 4.45 2.32
N ILE A 102 8.45 5.57 1.75
CA ILE A 102 8.01 6.91 2.12
C ILE A 102 6.94 7.34 1.10
N ARG A 103 5.76 7.75 1.58
CA ARG A 103 4.72 8.26 0.67
C ARG A 103 4.92 9.75 0.50
N LEU A 104 5.20 10.19 -0.71
CA LEU A 104 5.13 11.60 -1.06
C LEU A 104 3.74 11.88 -1.61
N GLN A 105 2.97 12.73 -0.95
CA GLN A 105 1.65 13.15 -1.42
C GLN A 105 1.70 14.61 -1.85
N GLN A 106 1.37 14.83 -3.12
CA GLN A 106 1.17 16.13 -3.70
C GLN A 106 -0.32 16.45 -3.67
N MET A 107 -0.66 17.67 -3.28
CA MET A 107 -2.05 18.09 -3.12
C MET A 107 -2.25 19.46 -3.76
N THR A 108 -3.37 19.66 -4.43
CA THR A 108 -3.83 20.98 -4.91
C THR A 108 -5.22 21.25 -4.37
N ASP A 109 -5.37 22.29 -3.57
CA ASP A 109 -6.64 22.70 -2.99
C ASP A 109 -7.50 23.53 -3.94
N SER A 110 -8.68 23.95 -3.47
CA SER A 110 -9.63 24.78 -4.24
C SER A 110 -9.07 26.15 -4.63
N ASP A 111 -8.09 26.67 -3.89
CA ASP A 111 -7.41 27.95 -4.18
C ASP A 111 -6.24 27.78 -5.17
N ARG A 112 -6.05 26.54 -5.68
CA ARG A 112 -4.96 26.13 -6.56
C ARG A 112 -3.59 26.26 -5.91
N ILE A 113 -3.52 26.20 -4.59
CA ILE A 113 -2.26 26.14 -3.87
C ILE A 113 -1.80 24.68 -3.88
N THR A 114 -0.62 24.45 -4.44
CA THR A 114 0.01 23.13 -4.48
C THR A 114 0.99 22.96 -3.32
N SER A 115 0.93 21.80 -2.66
CA SER A 115 1.89 21.43 -1.61
C SER A 115 2.31 19.97 -1.74
N THR A 116 3.47 19.64 -1.18
CA THR A 116 3.98 18.26 -1.08
C THR A 116 4.25 17.93 0.38
N LYS A 117 3.78 16.78 0.85
CA LYS A 117 4.07 16.24 2.18
C LYS A 117 4.68 14.85 2.06
N ALA A 118 5.63 14.55 2.94
CA ALA A 118 6.10 13.19 3.17
C ALA A 118 5.31 12.60 4.34
N MET A 119 4.83 11.38 4.17
CA MET A 119 4.13 10.56 5.16
C MET A 119 4.88 9.26 5.38
#